data_AF-A0A847ABU6-F1
#
_entry.id   AF-A0A847ABU6-F1
#
_cell.length_a   1.000
_cell.length_b   1.000
_cell.length_c   1.000
_cell.angle_alpha   90.00
_cell.angle_beta   90.00
_cell.angle_gamma   90.00
#
_symmetry.space_group_name_H-M   'P 1'
#
loop_
_entity.id
_entity.type
_entity.pdbx_description
1 polymer ?
#
loop_
_entity_poly.entity_id
_entity_poly.type
_entity_poly.pdbx_seq_one_letter_code
_entity_poly.pdbx_strand_id
1 'polypeptide(L)'
;MSLDLNRKKIAKNAFRITKMRNSTAIRIRVPGGHLGAEDLRDIAGIAEKFGDGNLHITIRQGFEIPNIPFERMAEVNEALTPIIERLELPWGVEFGPSGEGYPAAGMRNIS
;
A
#
# COMPACT_ATOMS: atom_id res chain seq x y z
N MET A 1 -3.38 14.15 20.27
CA MET A 1 -3.17 15.15 19.20
C MET A 1 -3.93 14.69 17.97
N SER A 2 -4.69 15.57 17.31
CA SER A 2 -5.35 15.25 16.04
C SER A 2 -4.37 15.55 14.92
N LEU A 3 -3.96 14.53 14.16
CA LEU A 3 -3.15 14.73 12.96
C LEU A 3 -4.03 15.37 11.87
N ASP A 4 -3.69 16.57 11.40
CA ASP A 4 -4.38 17.19 10.27
C ASP A 4 -3.85 16.57 8.96
N LEU A 5 -4.70 15.79 8.31
CA LEU A 5 -4.31 14.93 7.20
C LEU A 5 -4.96 15.38 5.89
N ASN A 6 -4.12 15.63 4.88
CA ASN A 6 -4.61 15.90 3.54
C ASN A 6 -5.15 14.60 2.90
N ARG A 7 -6.47 14.43 2.94
CA ARG A 7 -7.19 13.26 2.41
C ARG A 7 -6.87 12.96 0.94
N LYS A 8 -6.66 13.99 0.11
CA LYS A 8 -6.34 13.80 -1.32
C LYS A 8 -4.98 13.14 -1.49
N LYS A 9 -3.98 13.56 -0.70
CA LYS A 9 -2.63 12.98 -0.72
C LYS A 9 -2.63 11.52 -0.25
N ILE A 10 -3.37 11.24 0.83
CA ILE A 10 -3.51 9.89 1.39
C ILE A 10 -4.14 8.93 0.39
N ALA A 11 -5.27 9.30 -0.21
CA ALA A 11 -5.97 8.46 -1.18
C ALA A 11 -5.12 8.21 -2.44
N LYS A 12 -4.32 9.20 -2.87
CA LYS A 12 -3.37 9.05 -3.98
C LYS A 12 -2.33 7.95 -3.68
N ASN A 13 -1.82 7.91 -2.44
CA ASN A 13 -0.89 6.89 -1.95
C ASN A 13 -1.56 5.56 -1.53
N ALA A 14 -2.77 5.27 -2.00
CA ALA A 14 -3.51 4.03 -1.73
C ALA A 14 -3.86 3.77 -0.24
N PHE A 15 -3.67 4.75 0.64
CA PHE A 15 -4.14 4.68 2.01
C PHE A 15 -5.65 4.98 2.11
N ARG A 16 -6.29 4.39 3.12
CA ARG A 16 -7.73 4.51 3.39
C ARG A 16 -7.96 4.96 4.82
N ILE A 17 -8.69 6.06 4.96
CA ILE A 17 -9.18 6.49 6.26
C ILE A 17 -10.24 5.51 6.73
N THR A 18 -9.99 4.86 7.87
CA THR A 18 -10.92 3.91 8.47
C THR A 18 -11.83 4.60 9.49
N LYS A 19 -12.79 3.86 10.04
CA LYS A 19 -13.61 4.35 11.17
C LYS A 19 -12.82 4.46 12.48
N MET A 20 -11.67 3.79 12.56
CA MET A 20 -10.82 3.79 13.75
C MET A 20 -10.01 5.09 13.78
N ARG A 21 -10.04 5.80 14.91
CA ARG A 21 -9.27 7.04 15.07
C ARG A 21 -7.77 6.74 14.97
N ASN A 22 -7.05 7.63 14.29
CA ASN A 22 -5.59 7.56 14.10
C ASN A 22 -5.10 6.28 13.38
N SER A 23 -5.98 5.59 12.66
CA SER A 23 -5.66 4.34 11.98
C SER A 23 -6.12 4.34 10.52
N THR A 24 -5.24 3.88 9.65
CA THR A 24 -5.42 3.74 8.21
C THR A 24 -5.32 2.27 7.80
N ALA A 25 -5.71 2.00 6.56
CA ALA A 25 -5.37 0.76 5.87
C ALA A 25 -4.63 1.12 4.58
N ILE A 26 -3.65 0.32 4.15
CA ILE A 26 -3.03 0.48 2.84
C ILE A 26 -3.47 -0.63 1.90
N ARG A 27 -3.76 -0.25 0.66
CA ARG A 27 -4.05 -1.20 -0.41
C ARG A 27 -2.83 -1.41 -1.29
N ILE A 28 -2.35 -2.64 -1.31
CA ILE A 28 -1.29 -3.09 -2.19
C ILE A 28 -1.88 -3.55 -3.51
N ARG A 29 -1.28 -3.08 -4.60
CA ARG A 29 -1.72 -3.38 -5.96
C ARG A 29 -0.91 -4.53 -6.49
N VAL A 30 -1.62 -5.48 -7.07
CA VAL A 30 -1.03 -6.63 -7.73
C VAL A 30 -1.65 -6.72 -9.11
N PRO A 31 -0.97 -6.22 -10.16
CA PRO A 31 -1.48 -6.30 -11.52
C PRO A 31 -1.83 -7.74 -11.90
N GLY A 32 -3.08 -7.96 -12.30
CA GLY A 32 -3.59 -9.30 -12.65
C GLY A 32 -3.65 -10.32 -11.51
N GLY A 33 -3.38 -9.91 -10.26
CA GLY A 33 -3.22 -10.84 -9.15
C GLY A 33 -1.96 -11.72 -9.26
N HIS A 34 -1.02 -11.36 -10.12
CA HIS A 34 0.23 -12.09 -10.33
C HIS A 34 1.37 -11.41 -9.57
N LEU A 35 2.00 -12.14 -8.64
CA LEU A 35 3.11 -11.69 -7.82
C LEU A 35 4.10 -12.83 -7.55
N GLY A 36 5.35 -12.48 -7.27
CA GLY A 36 6.35 -13.44 -6.82
C GLY A 36 6.08 -13.92 -5.39
N ALA A 37 6.59 -15.10 -5.04
CA ALA A 37 6.48 -15.61 -3.67
C ALA A 37 7.21 -14.71 -2.65
N GLU A 38 8.25 -14.01 -3.07
CA GLU A 38 8.96 -13.01 -2.27
C GLU A 38 8.08 -11.80 -1.93
N ASP A 39 7.29 -11.31 -2.88
CA ASP A 39 6.36 -10.18 -2.64
C ASP A 39 5.36 -10.54 -1.54
N LEU A 40 4.83 -11.77 -1.55
CA LEU A 40 3.90 -12.21 -0.52
C LEU A 40 4.53 -12.25 0.87
N ARG A 41 5.82 -12.64 0.98
CA ARG A 41 6.55 -12.61 2.25
C ARG A 41 6.79 -11.19 2.73
N ASP A 42 7.18 -10.29 1.83
CA ASP A 42 7.40 -8.89 2.16
C ASP A 42 6.10 -8.23 2.62
N ILE A 43 4.98 -8.49 1.93
CA ILE A 43 3.64 -8.02 2.30
C ILE A 43 3.24 -8.53 3.69
N ALA A 44 3.48 -9.81 3.99
CA ALA A 44 3.22 -10.39 5.31
C ALA A 44 4.07 -9.72 6.40
N GLY A 45 5.37 -9.51 6.16
CA GLY A 45 6.25 -8.82 7.10
C GLY A 45 5.83 -7.37 7.36
N ILE A 46 5.30 -6.66 6.34
CA ILE A 46 4.74 -5.33 6.52
C ILE A 46 3.45 -5.40 7.37
N ALA A 47 2.57 -6.38 7.14
CA ALA A 47 1.36 -6.55 7.93
C ALA A 47 1.65 -6.83 9.41
N GLU A 48 2.65 -7.66 9.71
CA GLU A 48 3.11 -7.95 11.08
C GLU A 48 3.77 -6.73 11.75
N LYS A 49 4.56 -5.96 11.00
CA LYS A 49 5.32 -4.83 11.55
C LYS A 49 4.49 -3.57 11.72
N PHE A 50 3.62 -3.26 10.76
CA PHE A 50 2.91 -1.98 10.67
C PHE A 50 1.42 -2.08 10.95
N GLY A 51 0.80 -3.25 10.75
CA GLY A 51 -0.60 -3.52 11.03
C GLY A 51 -0.78 -4.40 12.27
N ASP A 52 -1.72 -5.32 12.20
CA ASP A 52 -2.05 -6.29 13.26
C ASP A 52 -1.77 -7.76 12.83
N GLY A 53 -0.96 -7.94 11.79
CA GLY A 53 -0.66 -9.25 11.21
C GLY A 53 -1.73 -9.81 10.25
N ASN A 54 -2.88 -9.12 10.09
CA ASN A 54 -3.91 -9.57 9.16
C ASN A 54 -3.71 -9.02 7.75
N LEU A 55 -4.12 -9.81 6.75
CA LEU A 55 -4.21 -9.41 5.35
C LEU A 55 -5.61 -9.66 4.82
N HIS A 56 -6.14 -8.69 4.08
CA HIS A 56 -7.39 -8.84 3.36
C HIS A 56 -7.14 -8.91 1.85
N ILE A 57 -7.52 -10.02 1.21
CA ILE A 57 -7.53 -10.12 -0.26
C ILE A 57 -8.79 -9.44 -0.77
N THR A 58 -8.60 -8.50 -1.69
CA THR A 58 -9.69 -7.71 -2.28
C THR A 58 -10.28 -8.42 -3.50
N ILE A 59 -11.51 -8.08 -3.87
CA ILE A 59 -12.18 -8.58 -5.10
C ILE A 59 -11.44 -8.25 -6.40
N ARG A 60 -10.46 -7.34 -6.35
CA ARG A 60 -9.61 -6.98 -7.49
C ARG A 60 -8.21 -7.60 -7.39
N GLN A 61 -8.08 -8.70 -6.63
CA GLN A 61 -6.87 -9.55 -6.57
C GLN A 61 -5.62 -8.83 -6.04
N GLY A 62 -5.78 -7.73 -5.31
CA GLY A 62 -4.71 -7.13 -4.50
C GLY A 62 -4.96 -7.31 -3.01
N PHE A 63 -4.05 -6.81 -2.18
CA PHE A 63 -4.09 -6.96 -0.73
C PHE A 63 -4.43 -5.65 -0.03
N GLU A 64 -4.98 -5.74 1.17
CA GLU A 64 -5.20 -4.61 2.07
C GLU A 64 -4.65 -4.97 3.45
N ILE A 65 -3.76 -4.13 3.97
CA ILE A 65 -3.21 -4.24 5.33
C ILE A 65 -3.99 -3.25 6.20
N PRO A 66 -4.80 -3.71 7.15
CA PRO A 66 -5.55 -2.86 8.07
C PRO A 66 -4.68 -2.37 9.23
N ASN A 67 -5.26 -1.50 10.05
CA ASN A 67 -4.76 -1.15 11.38
C ASN A 67 -3.36 -0.49 11.43
N ILE A 68 -3.00 0.24 10.39
CA ILE A 68 -1.74 1.00 10.33
C ILE A 68 -1.90 2.34 11.06
N PRO A 69 -1.05 2.70 12.03
CA PRO A 69 -1.06 4.05 12.63
C PRO A 69 -0.74 5.14 11.62
N PHE A 70 -1.40 6.30 11.70
CA PHE A 70 -1.16 7.40 10.76
C PHE A 70 0.29 7.89 10.75
N GLU A 71 0.94 7.85 11.91
CA GLU A 71 2.32 8.29 12.11
C GLU A 71 3.32 7.41 11.37
N ARG A 72 2.95 6.14 11.10
CA ARG A 72 3.78 5.12 10.44
C ARG A 72 3.65 5.12 8.92
N MET A 73 2.77 5.95 8.33
CA MET A 73 2.48 5.91 6.88
C MET A 73 3.72 6.14 6.00
N ALA A 74 4.63 7.01 6.43
CA ALA A 74 5.86 7.28 5.67
C ALA A 74 6.79 6.06 5.65
N GLU A 75 7.00 5.41 6.80
CA GLU A 75 7.78 4.18 6.89
C GLU A 75 7.17 3.03 6.07
N VAL A 76 5.83 2.96 6.01
CA VAL A 76 5.13 1.98 5.17
C VAL A 76 5.39 2.23 3.69
N ASN A 77 5.38 3.49 3.24
CA ASN A 77 5.71 3.81 1.85
C ASN A 77 7.15 3.42 1.49
N GLU A 78 8.10 3.67 2.39
CA GLU A 78 9.49 3.23 2.22
C GLU A 78 9.56 1.70 2.13
N ALA A 79 8.91 0.98 3.05
CA ALA A 79 8.89 -0.48 3.06
C ALA A 79 8.21 -1.08 1.82
N LEU A 80 7.21 -0.41 1.25
CA LEU A 80 6.52 -0.85 0.04
C LEU A 80 7.28 -0.57 -1.25
N THR A 81 8.28 0.31 -1.23
CA THR A 81 9.04 0.71 -2.43
C THR A 81 9.54 -0.50 -3.25
N PRO A 82 10.23 -1.51 -2.68
CA PRO A 82 10.69 -2.67 -3.47
C PRO A 82 9.54 -3.50 -4.07
N ILE A 83 8.42 -3.65 -3.36
CA ILE A 83 7.24 -4.37 -3.86
C ILE A 83 6.60 -3.58 -5.02
N ILE A 84 6.46 -2.27 -4.86
CA ILE A 84 5.89 -1.38 -5.87
C ILE A 84 6.75 -1.43 -7.14
N GLU A 85 8.07 -1.31 -7.00
CA GLU A 85 9.00 -1.38 -8.13
C GLU A 85 8.87 -2.70 -8.88
N ARG A 86 8.92 -3.85 -8.19
CA ARG A 86 8.78 -5.16 -8.84
C ARG A 86 7.43 -5.37 -9.50
N LEU A 87 6.35 -4.95 -8.86
CA LEU A 87 4.99 -5.22 -9.36
C LEU A 87 4.52 -4.23 -10.42
N GLU A 88 5.03 -3.00 -10.44
CA GLU A 88 4.50 -1.94 -11.31
C GLU A 88 5.49 -1.44 -12.39
N LEU A 89 6.83 -1.51 -12.19
CA LEU A 89 7.80 -1.14 -13.24
C LEU A 89 7.62 -1.94 -14.55
N PRO A 90 7.38 -3.27 -14.52
CA PRO A 90 7.19 -4.05 -15.74
C PRO A 90 6.00 -3.60 -16.60
N TRP A 91 5.08 -2.83 -16.00
CA TRP A 91 3.88 -2.32 -16.66
C TRP A 91 4.02 -0.85 -17.07
N GLY A 92 5.24 -0.31 -17.12
CA GLY A 92 5.53 1.04 -17.62
C GLY A 92 5.09 2.15 -16.69
N VAL A 93 5.02 1.88 -15.37
CA VAL A 93 4.67 2.90 -14.38
C VAL A 93 5.88 3.76 -14.06
N GLU A 94 5.73 5.07 -14.23
CA GLU A 94 6.70 6.05 -13.77
C GLU A 94 6.45 6.40 -12.30
N PHE A 95 7.50 6.35 -11.49
CA PHE A 95 7.48 6.71 -10.08
C PHE A 95 8.08 8.09 -9.85
N GLY A 96 7.61 8.74 -8.78
CA GLY A 96 8.31 9.89 -8.21
C GLY A 96 9.59 9.45 -7.47
N PRO A 97 10.18 10.32 -6.65
CA PRO A 97 11.28 9.96 -5.78
C PRO A 97 10.96 8.69 -4.94
N SER A 98 11.97 7.84 -4.75
CA SER A 98 11.88 6.63 -3.91
C SER A 98 11.32 6.96 -2.52
N GLY A 99 10.40 6.12 -2.01
CA GLY A 99 9.78 6.31 -0.69
C GLY A 99 8.50 7.17 -0.67
N GLU A 100 8.06 7.74 -1.78
CA GLU A 100 6.79 8.51 -1.81
C GLU A 100 5.52 7.63 -1.83
N GLY A 101 5.65 6.34 -2.15
CA GLY A 101 4.54 5.39 -2.26
C GLY A 101 3.97 5.30 -3.69
N TYR A 102 2.65 5.08 -3.80
CA TYR A 102 2.00 4.89 -5.10
C TYR A 102 1.81 6.21 -5.87
N PRO A 103 2.11 6.25 -7.19
CA PRO A 103 2.09 7.50 -7.97
C PRO A 103 0.67 8.00 -8.32
N ALA A 104 -0.34 7.14 -8.25
CA ALA A 104 -1.74 7.45 -8.58
C ALA A 104 -2.66 6.62 -7.70
N ALA A 105 -3.97 6.93 -7.61
CA ALA A 105 -4.95 6.11 -6.91
C ALA A 105 -5.52 4.98 -7.80
N GLY A 106 -5.93 3.86 -7.19
CA GLY A 106 -6.64 2.76 -7.87
C GLY A 106 -5.74 1.65 -8.43
N MET A 107 -6.34 0.51 -8.79
CA MET A 107 -5.60 -0.61 -9.39
C MET A 107 -5.44 -0.45 -10.90
N ARG A 108 -4.38 -1.06 -11.44
CA ARG A 108 -4.13 -1.11 -12.87
C ARG A 108 -4.69 -2.39 -13.49
N ASN A 109 -5.14 -2.27 -14.73
CA ASN A 109 -5.50 -3.43 -15.55
C ASN A 109 -4.26 -3.86 -16.35
N ILE A 110 -4.15 -5.16 -16.62
CA ILE A 110 -3.03 -5.77 -17.35
C ILE A 110 -3.35 -5.98 -18.85
N SER A 111 -4.20 -5.13 -19.43
CA SER A 111 -4.65 -5.20 -20.82
C SER A 111 -3.94 -4.21 -21.72
#